data_AF-A0A9W8PFY2-F1
#
_entry.id   AF-A0A9W8PFY2-F1
#
_cell.length_a   1.000
_cell.length_b   1.000
_cell.length_c   1.000
_cell.angle_alpha   90.00
_cell.angle_beta   90.00
_cell.angle_gamma   90.00
#
_symmetry.space_group_name_H-M   'P 1'
#
loop_
_entity.id
_entity.type
_entity.pdbx_description
1 polymer ?
#
loop_
_entity_poly.entity_id
_entity_poly.type
_entity_poly.pdbx_seq_one_letter_code
_entity_poly.pdbx_strand_id
1 'polypeptide(L)'
;MGVVAGLFVLQRFMTKLFMKMSFGLDDLFIGLSLLLIIPCIVINVDGLIPNGLGRDIWTVQPDQITKFGLYFYIMTILYFTLQTFLKLAMIAFFLRIFPTRGVRRALYATAAFNCLYGLVYIFIAVFQCQPINLFWNRWQHKDVAGKCLNINYMTWSSGAFTVALDIWILSIPLSQLKKLNLDWKKKIGVGIMFSVGLFVTIVSILRLITTIKFTAGDGANNATWEYVEFDVWSTIEIATGVVCACLPSLRLLLVRIFPKLGGSSARNYYQHDSGNSNKAEPGCTRSFSQPLGSSSDANKTSYDNRIDPVGITRDRTYEVEFGKRDSDERELVYMKDLDHDLANAKYNV
;
A
#
# COMPACT_ATOMS: atom_id res chain seq x y z
N MET A 1 -7.71 5.55 21.47
CA MET A 1 -6.97 5.15 20.24
C MET A 1 -7.21 3.70 19.83
N GLY A 2 -7.14 2.72 20.74
CA GLY A 2 -7.37 1.30 20.41
C GLY A 2 -8.70 1.02 19.70
N VAL A 3 -9.81 1.62 20.18
CA VAL A 3 -11.14 1.49 19.54
C VAL A 3 -11.13 2.02 18.11
N VAL A 4 -10.51 3.18 17.87
CA VAL A 4 -10.40 3.78 16.53
C VAL A 4 -9.62 2.85 15.60
N ALA A 5 -8.44 2.39 16.03
CA ALA A 5 -7.65 1.45 15.25
C ALA A 5 -8.43 0.16 14.92
N GLY A 6 -9.13 -0.40 15.91
CA GLY A 6 -10.01 -1.56 15.74
C GLY A 6 -11.12 -1.33 14.71
N LEU A 7 -11.81 -0.18 14.77
CA LEU A 7 -12.86 0.17 13.81
C LEU A 7 -12.34 0.27 12.37
N PHE A 8 -11.16 0.87 12.15
CA PHE A 8 -10.55 0.94 10.82
C PHE A 8 -10.16 -0.43 10.26
N VAL A 9 -9.64 -1.32 11.12
CA VAL A 9 -9.30 -2.70 10.73
C VAL A 9 -10.58 -3.49 10.42
N LEU A 10 -11.61 -3.40 11.27
CA LEU A 10 -12.90 -4.02 11.00
C LEU A 10 -13.51 -3.53 9.69
N GLN A 11 -13.51 -2.22 9.46
CA GLN A 11 -13.98 -1.62 8.20
C GLN A 11 -13.22 -2.19 7.00
N ARG A 12 -11.90 -2.36 7.09
CA ARG A 12 -11.08 -2.97 6.04
C ARG A 12 -11.52 -4.42 5.75
N PHE A 13 -11.63 -5.26 6.78
CA PHE A 13 -12.02 -6.67 6.62
C PHE A 13 -13.43 -6.80 6.05
N MET A 14 -14.37 -6.01 6.56
CA MET A 14 -15.74 -5.95 6.04
C MET A 14 -15.77 -5.54 4.58
N THR A 15 -15.01 -4.50 4.20
CA THR A 15 -14.92 -4.05 2.79
C THR A 15 -14.44 -5.19 1.88
N LYS A 16 -13.42 -5.95 2.28
CA LYS A 16 -12.91 -7.07 1.48
C LYS A 16 -13.89 -8.24 1.41
N LEU A 17 -14.55 -8.55 2.51
CA LEU A 17 -15.56 -9.61 2.57
C LEU A 17 -16.77 -9.28 1.68
N PHE A 18 -17.32 -8.07 1.80
CA PHE A 18 -18.44 -7.61 0.95
C PHE A 18 -18.06 -7.55 -0.53
N MET A 19 -16.83 -7.14 -0.85
CA MET A 19 -16.36 -7.02 -2.24
C MET A 19 -15.79 -8.33 -2.81
N LYS A 20 -15.85 -9.45 -2.07
CA LYS A 20 -15.28 -10.76 -2.45
C LYS A 20 -13.82 -10.64 -2.96
N MET A 21 -13.04 -9.74 -2.39
CA MET A 21 -11.65 -9.53 -2.82
C MET A 21 -10.74 -10.59 -2.19
N SER A 22 -9.71 -11.01 -2.93
CA SER A 22 -8.69 -11.90 -2.38
C SER A 22 -7.95 -11.25 -1.21
N PHE A 23 -7.78 -12.04 -0.14
CA PHE A 23 -6.93 -11.69 0.99
C PHE A 23 -5.47 -11.67 0.53
N GLY A 24 -4.78 -10.58 0.81
CA GLY A 24 -3.35 -10.45 0.53
C GLY A 24 -2.52 -10.58 1.80
N LEU A 25 -1.20 -10.67 1.64
CA LEU A 25 -0.26 -10.67 2.76
C LEU A 25 -0.38 -9.39 3.60
N ASP A 26 -0.80 -8.28 2.99
CA ASP A 26 -1.12 -7.03 3.69
C ASP A 26 -2.22 -7.18 4.75
N ASP A 27 -3.24 -8.00 4.47
CA ASP A 27 -4.33 -8.23 5.43
C ASP A 27 -3.93 -9.16 6.56
N LEU A 28 -3.09 -10.15 6.25
CA LEU A 28 -2.54 -11.06 7.25
C LEU A 28 -1.73 -10.28 8.28
N PHE A 29 -0.80 -9.42 7.84
CA PHE A 29 0.01 -8.62 8.76
C PHE A 29 -0.82 -7.63 9.58
N ILE A 30 -1.85 -7.00 8.99
CA ILE A 30 -2.76 -6.12 9.74
C ILE A 30 -3.62 -6.89 10.74
N GLY A 31 -4.08 -8.09 10.39
CA GLY A 31 -4.79 -8.97 11.31
C GLY A 31 -3.92 -9.38 12.50
N LEU A 32 -2.66 -9.76 12.25
CA LEU A 32 -1.69 -10.05 13.29
C LEU A 32 -1.40 -8.83 14.17
N SER A 33 -1.24 -7.65 13.57
CA SER A 33 -1.09 -6.40 14.33
C SER A 33 -2.29 -6.14 15.25
N LEU A 34 -3.52 -6.37 14.78
CA LEU A 34 -4.72 -6.21 15.61
C LEU A 34 -4.72 -7.18 16.80
N LEU A 35 -4.35 -8.45 16.55
CA LEU A 35 -4.26 -9.47 17.61
C LEU A 35 -3.25 -9.05 18.68
N LEU A 36 -2.12 -8.44 18.30
CA LEU A 36 -1.11 -7.93 19.23
C LEU A 36 -1.51 -6.63 19.94
N ILE A 37 -2.37 -5.80 19.36
CA ILE A 37 -2.84 -4.57 20.00
C ILE A 37 -3.71 -4.87 21.23
N ILE A 38 -4.49 -5.96 21.22
CA ILE A 38 -5.37 -6.35 22.33
C ILE A 38 -4.57 -6.55 23.65
N PRO A 39 -3.55 -7.43 23.71
CA PRO A 39 -2.77 -7.58 24.93
C PRO A 39 -2.02 -6.30 25.30
N CYS A 40 -1.57 -5.48 24.34
CA CYS A 40 -0.98 -4.17 24.66
C CYS A 40 -1.96 -3.28 25.44
N ILE A 41 -3.23 -3.22 25.04
CA ILE A 41 -4.26 -2.41 25.73
C ILE A 41 -4.49 -2.96 27.14
N VAL A 42 -4.66 -4.28 27.28
CA VAL A 42 -4.89 -4.93 28.58
C VAL A 42 -3.70 -4.68 29.52
N ILE A 43 -2.48 -4.88 29.04
CA ILE A 43 -1.27 -4.65 29.85
C ILE A 43 -1.14 -3.17 30.24
N ASN A 44 -1.48 -2.22 29.36
CA ASN A 44 -1.43 -0.80 29.72
C ASN A 44 -2.46 -0.47 30.80
N VAL A 45 -3.72 -0.88 30.63
CA VAL A 45 -4.83 -0.54 31.51
C VAL A 45 -4.78 -1.28 32.85
N ASP A 46 -4.61 -2.61 32.82
CA ASP A 46 -4.67 -3.48 34.00
C ASP A 46 -3.29 -3.76 34.59
N GLY A 47 -2.22 -3.57 33.81
CA GLY A 47 -0.85 -3.78 34.24
C GLY A 47 -0.18 -2.49 34.68
N LEU A 48 0.06 -1.54 33.77
CA LEU A 48 0.93 -0.40 34.06
C LEU A 48 0.26 0.68 34.93
N ILE A 49 -0.97 1.09 34.59
CA ILE A 49 -1.72 2.12 35.36
C ILE A 49 -1.81 1.79 36.85
N PRO A 50 -2.29 0.60 37.28
CA PRO A 50 -2.42 0.29 38.70
C PRO A 50 -1.07 0.08 39.40
N ASN A 51 0.00 -0.23 38.66
CA ASN A 51 1.35 -0.41 39.21
C ASN A 51 2.20 0.88 39.15
N GLY A 52 1.56 2.04 38.98
CA GLY A 52 2.19 3.34 39.25
C GLY A 52 2.52 4.18 38.03
N LEU A 53 2.12 3.79 36.81
CA LEU A 53 2.30 4.62 35.60
C LEU A 53 1.82 6.07 35.84
N GLY A 54 2.70 7.05 35.60
CA GLY A 54 2.42 8.47 35.84
C GLY A 54 2.42 8.93 37.30
N ARG A 55 2.86 8.08 38.24
CA ARG A 55 3.13 8.47 39.63
C ARG A 55 4.62 8.58 39.85
N ASP A 56 5.00 9.40 40.82
CA ASP A 56 6.38 9.48 41.26
C ASP A 56 6.83 8.11 41.82
N ILE A 57 8.01 7.63 41.40
CA ILE A 57 8.54 6.31 41.77
C ILE A 57 8.59 6.12 43.29
N TRP A 58 8.82 7.20 44.06
CA TRP A 58 8.93 7.18 45.52
C TRP A 58 7.59 6.95 46.22
N THR A 59 6.46 7.12 45.51
CA THR A 59 5.10 6.93 46.04
C THR A 59 4.53 5.53 45.79
N VAL A 60 5.24 4.70 45.03
CA VAL A 60 4.78 3.39 44.57
C VAL A 60 5.29 2.29 45.51
N GLN A 61 4.44 1.30 45.81
CA GLN A 61 4.87 0.20 46.69
C GLN A 61 5.96 -0.65 46.02
N PRO A 62 6.89 -1.21 46.80
CA PRO A 62 8.02 -2.00 46.27
C PRO A 62 7.56 -3.15 45.35
N ASP A 63 6.52 -3.90 45.71
CA ASP A 63 5.98 -4.98 44.86
C ASP A 63 5.42 -4.50 43.52
N GLN A 64 4.87 -3.28 43.49
CA GLN A 64 4.30 -2.67 42.28
C GLN A 64 5.41 -2.26 41.31
N ILE A 65 6.58 -1.83 41.80
CA ILE A 65 7.74 -1.47 40.97
C ILE A 65 8.23 -2.69 40.18
N THR A 66 8.28 -3.86 40.81
CA THR A 66 8.69 -5.11 40.14
C THR A 66 7.69 -5.50 39.05
N LYS A 67 6.39 -5.43 39.36
CA LYS A 67 5.33 -5.72 38.37
C LYS A 67 5.35 -4.73 37.21
N PHE A 68 5.56 -3.45 37.48
CA PHE A 68 5.71 -2.41 36.47
C PHE A 68 6.88 -2.74 35.52
N GLY A 69 8.05 -3.09 36.05
CA GLY A 69 9.20 -3.50 35.24
C GLY A 69 8.92 -4.72 34.38
N LEU A 70 8.20 -5.73 34.90
CA LEU A 70 7.82 -6.91 34.14
C LEU A 70 6.84 -6.57 33.01
N TYR A 71 5.82 -5.75 33.26
CA TYR A 71 4.89 -5.35 32.20
C TYR A 71 5.56 -4.47 31.14
N PHE A 72 6.44 -3.55 31.55
CA PHE A 72 7.26 -2.74 30.65
C PHE A 72 8.12 -3.62 29.73
N TYR A 73 8.74 -4.67 30.28
CA TYR A 73 9.51 -5.65 29.50
C TYR A 73 8.67 -6.29 28.39
N ILE A 74 7.49 -6.80 28.74
CA ILE A 74 6.58 -7.44 27.78
C ILE A 74 6.12 -6.42 26.73
N MET A 75 5.75 -5.21 27.14
CA MET A 75 5.31 -4.15 26.24
C MET A 75 6.39 -3.75 25.23
N THR A 76 7.66 -3.72 25.64
CA THR A 76 8.79 -3.41 24.75
C THR A 76 8.89 -4.44 23.61
N ILE A 77 8.73 -5.74 23.91
CA ILE A 77 8.76 -6.81 22.91
C ILE A 77 7.56 -6.73 21.96
N LEU A 78 6.37 -6.52 22.52
CA LEU A 78 5.14 -6.38 21.74
C LEU A 78 5.20 -5.16 20.81
N TYR A 79 5.76 -4.05 21.29
CA TYR A 79 5.94 -2.82 20.52
C TYR A 79 6.79 -3.04 19.26
N PHE A 80 7.99 -3.61 19.40
CA PHE A 80 8.87 -3.87 18.24
C PHE A 80 8.23 -4.84 17.24
N THR A 81 7.53 -5.86 17.74
CA THR A 81 6.81 -6.82 16.90
C THR A 81 5.69 -6.12 16.10
N LEU A 82 4.91 -5.28 16.77
CA LEU A 82 3.82 -4.54 16.17
C LEU A 82 4.32 -3.54 15.11
N GLN A 83 5.38 -2.80 15.42
CA GLN A 83 6.02 -1.87 14.49
C GLN A 83 6.50 -2.59 13.22
N THR A 84 7.07 -3.79 13.38
CA THR A 84 7.55 -4.61 12.26
C THR A 84 6.41 -5.06 11.36
N PHE A 85 5.31 -5.58 11.93
CA PHE A 85 4.15 -6.02 11.15
C PHE A 85 3.43 -4.88 10.43
N LEU A 86 3.32 -3.70 11.05
CA LEU A 86 2.71 -2.53 10.39
C LEU A 86 3.50 -2.11 9.14
N LYS A 87 4.83 -2.04 9.24
CA LYS A 87 5.69 -1.72 8.09
C LYS A 87 5.63 -2.80 7.01
N LEU A 88 5.60 -4.09 7.39
CA LEU A 88 5.40 -5.18 6.43
C LEU A 88 4.06 -5.11 5.71
N ALA A 89 2.98 -4.75 6.42
CA ALA A 89 1.67 -4.53 5.80
C ALA A 89 1.72 -3.39 4.77
N MET A 90 2.38 -2.27 5.08
CA MET A 90 2.55 -1.15 4.14
C MET A 90 3.37 -1.57 2.90
N ILE A 91 4.48 -2.29 3.10
CA ILE A 91 5.34 -2.76 2.01
C ILE A 91 4.59 -3.77 1.12
N ALA A 92 3.87 -4.72 1.71
CA ALA A 92 3.04 -5.68 0.99
C ALA A 92 1.96 -4.98 0.16
N PHE A 93 1.36 -3.93 0.71
CA PHE A 93 0.42 -3.09 -0.04
C PHE A 93 1.10 -2.38 -1.23
N PHE A 94 2.30 -1.81 -1.03
CA PHE A 94 3.06 -1.19 -2.11
C PHE A 94 3.50 -2.18 -3.20
N LEU A 95 3.78 -3.42 -2.85
CA LEU A 95 4.07 -4.49 -3.82
C LEU A 95 2.86 -4.82 -4.71
N ARG A 96 1.63 -4.64 -4.20
CA ARG A 96 0.38 -4.87 -4.95
C ARG A 96 0.05 -3.72 -5.92
N ILE A 97 0.37 -2.49 -5.56
CA ILE A 97 0.01 -1.31 -6.36
C ILE A 97 1.03 -0.97 -7.46
N PHE A 98 2.32 -1.22 -7.23
CA PHE A 98 3.38 -0.89 -8.20
C PHE A 98 3.90 -2.16 -8.90
N PRO A 99 3.58 -2.39 -10.19
CA PRO A 99 4.06 -3.55 -10.93
C PRO A 99 5.54 -3.44 -11.39
N THR A 100 6.14 -2.24 -11.30
CA THR A 100 7.49 -1.96 -11.81
C THR A 100 8.57 -2.83 -11.16
N ARG A 101 9.36 -3.55 -11.98
CA ARG A 101 10.36 -4.51 -11.49
C ARG A 101 11.41 -3.90 -10.55
N GLY A 102 11.93 -2.71 -10.86
CA GLY A 102 12.91 -2.01 -10.02
C GLY A 102 12.36 -1.66 -8.63
N VAL A 103 11.11 -1.19 -8.59
CA VAL A 103 10.39 -0.85 -7.35
C VAL A 103 10.13 -2.09 -6.52
N ARG A 104 9.69 -3.19 -7.15
CA ARG A 104 9.46 -4.45 -6.45
C ARG A 104 10.73 -4.99 -5.81
N ARG A 105 11.88 -4.91 -6.50
CA ARG A 105 13.17 -5.30 -5.91
C ARG A 105 13.52 -4.45 -4.68
N ALA A 106 13.35 -3.13 -4.77
CA ALA A 106 13.57 -2.23 -3.64
C ALA A 106 12.62 -2.53 -2.47
N LEU A 107 11.34 -2.81 -2.74
CA LEU A 107 10.35 -3.16 -1.72
C LEU A 107 10.66 -4.50 -1.05
N TYR A 108 11.04 -5.55 -1.79
CA TYR A 108 11.47 -6.81 -1.19
C TYR A 108 12.74 -6.65 -0.35
N ALA A 109 13.72 -5.88 -0.82
CA ALA A 109 14.91 -5.56 -0.04
C ALA A 109 14.55 -4.81 1.26
N THR A 110 13.61 -3.86 1.18
CA THR A 110 13.11 -3.11 2.34
C THR A 110 12.34 -4.01 3.31
N ALA A 111 11.54 -4.95 2.81
CA ALA A 111 10.85 -5.93 3.64
C ALA A 111 11.84 -6.82 4.40
N ALA A 112 12.87 -7.33 3.71
CA ALA A 112 13.92 -8.13 4.34
C ALA A 112 14.69 -7.34 5.40
N PHE A 113 15.05 -6.09 5.10
CA PHE A 113 15.70 -5.20 6.06
C PHE A 113 14.80 -4.91 7.28
N ASN A 114 13.50 -4.66 7.06
CA ASN A 114 12.55 -4.43 8.15
C ASN A 114 12.37 -5.66 9.04
N CYS A 115 12.31 -6.87 8.46
CA CYS A 115 12.29 -8.11 9.24
C CYS A 115 13.57 -8.28 10.06
N LEU A 116 14.75 -8.01 9.47
CA LEU A 116 16.03 -8.09 10.17
C LEU A 116 16.10 -7.08 11.32
N TYR A 117 15.71 -5.83 11.06
CA TYR A 117 15.60 -4.79 12.08
C TYR A 117 14.70 -5.23 13.23
N GLY A 118 13.48 -5.68 12.93
CA GLY A 118 12.53 -6.13 13.94
C GLY A 118 13.07 -7.28 14.77
N LEU A 119 13.65 -8.29 14.11
CA LEU A 119 14.25 -9.44 14.76
C LEU A 119 15.39 -9.01 15.70
N VAL A 120 16.32 -8.19 15.24
CA VAL A 120 17.45 -7.70 16.05
C VAL A 120 16.95 -6.96 17.28
N TYR A 121 16.00 -6.03 17.14
CA TYR A 121 15.49 -5.27 18.28
C TYR A 121 14.65 -6.12 19.25
N ILE A 122 13.92 -7.13 18.76
CA ILE A 122 13.25 -8.11 19.62
C ILE A 122 14.29 -8.90 20.43
N PHE A 123 15.37 -9.37 19.80
CA PHE A 123 16.44 -10.07 20.52
C PHE A 123 17.13 -9.17 21.54
N ILE A 124 17.42 -7.92 21.19
CA ILE A 124 17.98 -6.94 22.12
C ILE A 124 17.02 -6.71 23.29
N ALA A 125 15.72 -6.54 23.04
CA ALA A 125 14.71 -6.34 24.08
C ALA A 125 14.60 -7.57 25.01
N VAL A 126 14.63 -8.79 24.45
CA VAL A 126 14.57 -10.03 25.24
C VAL A 126 15.81 -10.20 26.11
N PHE A 127 17.00 -9.95 25.54
CA PHE A 127 18.30 -10.14 26.19
C PHE A 127 18.91 -8.84 26.72
N GLN A 128 18.09 -7.84 27.05
CA GLN A 128 18.58 -6.53 27.49
C GLN A 128 19.31 -6.57 28.84
N CYS A 129 19.08 -7.60 29.66
CA CYS A 129 19.80 -7.83 30.91
C CYS A 129 20.32 -9.26 30.99
N GLN A 130 21.50 -9.44 31.58
CA GLN A 130 22.06 -10.73 31.92
C GLN A 130 22.38 -10.83 33.42
N PRO A 131 21.71 -11.72 34.18
CA PRO A 131 20.50 -12.49 33.80
C PRO A 131 19.24 -11.63 33.56
N ILE A 132 18.28 -12.17 32.79
CA ILE A 132 17.06 -11.46 32.33
C ILE A 132 16.23 -10.93 33.50
N ASN A 133 16.18 -11.68 34.60
CA ASN A 133 15.45 -11.32 35.81
C ASN A 133 15.95 -10.04 36.49
N LEU A 134 17.18 -9.58 36.20
CA LEU A 134 17.62 -8.28 36.70
C LEU A 134 16.77 -7.14 36.17
N PHE A 135 16.14 -7.26 34.99
CA PHE A 135 15.42 -6.12 34.44
C PHE A 135 14.34 -5.59 35.38
N TRP A 136 13.58 -6.48 36.03
CA TRP A 136 12.52 -6.11 36.97
C TRP A 136 12.94 -6.17 38.44
N ASN A 137 14.02 -6.87 38.80
CA ASN A 137 14.49 -7.01 40.19
C ASN A 137 15.67 -6.10 40.57
N ARG A 138 16.29 -5.39 39.61
CA ARG A 138 17.49 -4.56 39.84
C ARG A 138 17.29 -3.46 40.88
N TRP A 139 16.06 -2.97 41.06
CA TRP A 139 15.77 -1.93 42.05
C TRP A 139 15.86 -2.45 43.50
N GLN A 140 15.71 -3.77 43.73
CA GLN A 140 15.72 -4.37 45.08
C GLN A 140 17.12 -4.56 45.65
N HIS A 141 18.11 -4.86 44.80
CA HIS A 141 19.44 -5.26 45.24
C HIS A 141 20.50 -4.58 44.37
N LYS A 142 21.19 -3.57 44.94
CA LYS A 142 22.28 -2.86 44.25
C LYS A 142 23.48 -3.75 43.93
N ASP A 143 23.62 -4.88 44.62
CA ASP A 143 24.82 -5.74 44.59
C ASP A 143 24.67 -7.01 43.73
N VAL A 144 23.58 -7.15 42.95
CA VAL A 144 23.43 -8.33 42.07
C VAL A 144 24.40 -8.19 40.90
N ALA A 145 25.33 -9.14 40.80
CA ALA A 145 26.25 -9.25 39.68
C ALA A 145 25.45 -9.48 38.37
N GLY A 146 25.37 -8.44 37.54
CA GLY A 146 24.66 -8.49 36.28
C GLY A 146 24.90 -7.24 35.45
N LYS A 147 24.79 -7.37 34.12
CA LYS A 147 24.93 -6.26 33.19
C LYS A 147 23.61 -6.08 32.44
N CYS A 148 23.13 -4.84 32.40
CA CYS A 148 21.98 -4.44 31.58
C CYS A 148 22.43 -3.43 30.54
N LEU A 149 21.85 -3.53 29.35
CA LEU A 149 21.96 -2.52 28.31
C LEU A 149 21.29 -1.24 28.77
N ASN A 150 21.83 -0.12 28.32
CA ASN A 150 21.28 1.18 28.65
C ASN A 150 20.08 1.46 27.73
N ILE A 151 18.90 1.55 28.35
CA ILE A 151 17.59 1.71 27.71
C ILE A 151 17.53 2.98 26.86
N ASN A 152 18.26 4.03 27.25
CA ASN A 152 18.27 5.31 26.54
C ASN A 152 18.94 5.18 25.17
N TYR A 153 20.13 4.58 25.12
CA TYR A 153 20.82 4.36 23.86
C TYR A 153 20.03 3.43 22.94
N MET A 154 19.41 2.37 23.50
CA MET A 154 18.53 1.47 22.75
C MET A 154 17.32 2.21 22.16
N THR A 155 16.69 3.08 22.95
CA THR A 155 15.51 3.82 22.52
C THR A 155 15.88 4.87 21.46
N TRP A 156 16.99 5.59 21.63
CA TRP A 156 17.46 6.57 20.65
C TRP A 156 17.85 5.92 19.33
N SER A 157 18.58 4.80 19.38
CA SER A 157 18.95 4.07 18.16
C SER A 157 17.71 3.54 17.46
N SER A 158 16.80 2.89 18.19
CA SER A 158 15.57 2.32 17.60
C SER A 158 14.72 3.40 16.94
N GLY A 159 14.51 4.54 17.61
CA GLY A 159 13.72 5.65 17.07
C GLY A 159 14.34 6.27 15.81
N ALA A 160 15.66 6.44 15.78
CA ALA A 160 16.35 6.94 14.58
C ALA A 160 16.17 6.00 13.38
N PHE A 161 16.31 4.68 13.59
CA PHE A 161 16.07 3.69 12.53
C PHE A 161 14.60 3.63 12.11
N THR A 162 13.65 3.75 13.05
CA THR A 162 12.21 3.79 12.74
C THR A 162 11.90 4.95 11.80
N VAL A 163 12.35 6.16 12.15
CA VAL A 163 12.17 7.37 11.33
C VAL A 163 12.82 7.23 9.96
N ALA A 164 14.06 6.74 9.90
CA ALA A 164 14.77 6.51 8.64
C ALA A 164 14.02 5.53 7.73
N LEU A 165 13.49 4.44 8.31
CA LEU A 165 12.70 3.45 7.59
C LEU A 165 11.40 4.03 7.05
N ASP A 166 10.70 4.87 7.82
CA ASP A 166 9.45 5.46 7.35
C ASP A 166 9.67 6.45 6.21
N ILE A 167 10.70 7.29 6.29
CA ILE A 167 11.10 8.18 5.19
C ILE A 167 11.46 7.36 3.95
N TRP A 168 12.22 6.28 4.11
CA TRP A 168 12.60 5.40 3.00
C TRP A 168 11.40 4.74 2.33
N ILE A 169 10.50 4.15 3.12
CA ILE A 169 9.27 3.49 2.63
C ILE A 169 8.39 4.48 1.87
N LEU A 170 8.29 5.74 2.32
CA LEU A 170 7.54 6.79 1.63
C LEU A 170 8.22 7.36 0.38
N SER A 171 9.54 7.34 0.32
CA SER A 171 10.30 7.82 -0.84
C SER A 171 10.10 6.94 -2.07
N ILE A 172 9.94 5.62 -1.89
CA ILE A 172 9.74 4.65 -2.97
C ILE A 172 8.55 5.00 -3.88
N PRO A 173 7.31 5.16 -3.39
CA PRO A 173 6.17 5.51 -4.23
C PRO A 173 6.28 6.93 -4.82
N LEU A 174 6.87 7.89 -4.09
CA LEU A 174 7.07 9.26 -4.58
C LEU A 174 7.97 9.31 -5.81
N SER A 175 9.06 8.54 -5.81
CA SER A 175 9.98 8.45 -6.95
C SER A 175 9.28 7.95 -8.21
N GLN A 176 8.32 7.04 -8.06
CA GLN A 176 7.51 6.53 -9.17
C GLN A 176 6.47 7.53 -9.66
N LEU A 177 5.85 8.29 -8.75
CA LEU A 177 4.86 9.31 -9.11
C LEU A 177 5.42 10.39 -10.03
N LYS A 178 6.70 10.75 -9.90
CA LYS A 178 7.34 11.74 -10.77
C LYS A 178 7.54 11.23 -12.21
N LYS A 179 7.63 9.92 -12.41
CA LYS A 179 7.96 9.30 -13.70
C LYS A 179 6.75 8.72 -14.45
N LEU A 180 5.58 8.63 -13.80
CA LEU A 180 4.45 7.87 -14.33
C LEU A 180 3.24 8.78 -14.60
N ASN A 181 2.82 8.84 -15.87
CA ASN A 181 1.56 9.48 -16.33
C ASN A 181 0.33 8.70 -15.82
N LEU A 182 0.10 8.71 -14.51
CA LEU A 182 -1.07 8.10 -13.89
C LEU A 182 -2.30 8.98 -14.06
N ASP A 183 -3.45 8.35 -14.33
CA ASP A 183 -4.77 8.99 -14.29
C ASP A 183 -4.93 9.83 -13.02
N TRP A 184 -5.52 11.02 -13.13
CA TRP A 184 -5.71 11.96 -12.01
C TRP A 184 -6.35 11.32 -10.78
N LYS A 185 -7.27 10.36 -10.98
CA LYS A 185 -7.93 9.58 -9.91
C LYS A 185 -7.00 8.62 -9.18
N LYS A 186 -5.94 8.11 -9.82
CA LYS A 186 -4.87 7.33 -9.17
C LYS A 186 -3.92 8.24 -8.42
N LYS A 187 -3.61 9.40 -9.01
CA LYS A 187 -2.77 10.44 -8.41
C LYS A 187 -3.33 10.95 -7.08
N ILE A 188 -4.64 11.21 -6.98
CA ILE A 188 -5.27 11.69 -5.74
C ILE A 188 -5.17 10.65 -4.61
N GLY A 189 -5.36 9.36 -4.93
CA GLY A 189 -5.31 8.29 -3.94
C GLY A 189 -3.92 8.08 -3.37
N VAL A 190 -2.89 8.15 -4.22
CA VAL A 190 -1.50 8.10 -3.75
C VAL A 190 -1.14 9.37 -2.98
N GLY A 191 -1.69 10.53 -3.36
CA GLY A 191 -1.54 11.78 -2.61
C GLY A 191 -2.07 11.71 -1.17
N ILE A 192 -3.25 11.12 -0.97
CA ILE A 192 -3.83 10.91 0.38
C ILE A 192 -2.99 9.92 1.20
N MET A 193 -2.53 8.83 0.59
CA MET A 193 -1.64 7.89 1.28
C MET A 193 -0.32 8.55 1.67
N PHE A 194 0.21 9.41 0.80
CA PHE A 194 1.44 10.14 1.06
C PHE A 194 1.28 11.16 2.19
N SER A 195 0.19 11.92 2.24
CA SER A 195 -0.03 12.90 3.31
C SER A 195 -0.13 12.24 4.69
N VAL A 196 -0.83 11.10 4.79
CA VAL A 196 -0.92 10.36 6.05
C VAL A 196 0.40 9.68 6.38
N GLY A 197 1.13 9.15 5.39
CA GLY A 197 2.48 8.66 5.59
C GLY A 197 3.41 9.73 6.17
N LEU A 198 3.39 10.94 5.59
CA LEU A 198 4.17 12.08 6.08
C LEU A 198 3.77 12.43 7.53
N PHE A 199 2.48 12.43 7.84
CA PHE A 199 2.00 12.61 9.21
C PHE A 199 2.57 11.56 10.19
N VAL A 200 2.58 10.28 9.81
CA VAL A 200 3.19 9.21 10.63
C VAL A 200 4.69 9.47 10.85
N THR A 201 5.42 9.95 9.83
CA THR A 201 6.85 10.30 10.02
C THR A 201 7.05 11.45 10.99
N ILE A 202 6.20 12.48 10.93
CA ILE A 202 6.25 13.61 11.88
C ILE A 202 6.01 13.12 13.30
N VAL A 203 4.99 12.28 13.52
CA VAL A 203 4.71 11.68 14.84
C VAL A 203 5.92 10.88 15.35
N SER A 204 6.57 10.10 14.47
CA SER A 204 7.76 9.32 14.81
C SER A 204 8.96 10.20 15.19
N ILE A 205 9.14 11.34 14.50
CA ILE A 205 10.18 12.33 14.82
C ILE A 205 9.88 13.01 16.16
N LEU A 206 8.63 13.41 16.40
CA LEU A 206 8.23 14.04 17.66
C LEU A 206 8.49 13.10 18.84
N ARG A 207 8.14 11.82 18.71
CA ARG A 207 8.46 10.79 19.70
C ARG A 207 9.96 10.71 20.01
N LEU A 208 10.81 10.72 18.98
CA LEU A 208 12.26 10.67 19.16
C LEU A 208 12.77 11.92 19.90
N ILE A 209 12.29 13.11 19.50
CA ILE A 209 12.69 14.38 20.12
C ILE A 209 12.27 14.45 21.58
N THR A 210 11.03 14.07 21.90
CA THR A 210 10.54 14.09 23.28
C THR A 210 11.35 13.11 24.12
N THR A 211 11.54 11.88 23.64
CA THR A 211 12.37 10.88 24.34
C THR A 211 13.78 11.40 24.63
N ILE A 212 14.45 12.03 23.66
CA ILE A 212 15.80 12.59 23.87
C ILE A 212 15.77 13.71 24.91
N LYS A 213 14.78 14.62 24.84
CA LYS A 213 14.68 15.76 25.75
C LYS A 213 14.43 15.35 27.20
N PHE A 214 13.56 14.36 27.43
CA PHE A 214 13.25 13.89 28.78
C PHE A 214 14.44 13.15 29.39
N THR A 215 15.08 12.29 28.60
CA THR A 215 16.27 11.54 29.05
C THR A 215 17.49 12.43 29.30
N ALA A 216 17.64 13.56 28.60
CA ALA A 216 18.79 14.46 28.71
C ALA A 216 18.58 15.63 29.69
N GLY A 217 17.38 15.81 30.26
CA GLY A 217 17.00 16.96 31.12
C GLY A 217 16.64 16.60 32.57
N ASP A 218 15.91 17.49 33.24
CA ASP A 218 15.51 17.46 34.66
C ASP A 218 14.60 16.27 35.08
N GLY A 219 14.22 15.38 34.14
CA GLY A 219 13.36 14.22 34.36
C GLY A 219 14.06 12.96 34.88
N ALA A 220 15.40 12.95 34.88
CA ALA A 220 16.26 11.77 35.09
C ALA A 220 16.07 11.00 36.42
N ASN A 221 15.24 11.51 37.34
CA ASN A 221 14.95 10.89 38.63
C ASN A 221 13.65 10.07 38.65
N ASN A 222 12.79 10.13 37.63
CA ASN A 222 11.46 9.49 37.64
C ASN A 222 11.15 8.74 36.32
N ALA A 223 11.66 7.51 36.21
CA ALA A 223 11.43 6.63 35.04
C ALA A 223 9.94 6.41 34.71
N THR A 224 9.08 6.37 35.73
CA THR A 224 7.64 6.13 35.57
C THR A 224 6.89 7.28 34.91
N TRP A 225 7.40 8.52 35.07
CA TRP A 225 6.85 9.71 34.42
C TRP A 225 7.34 9.85 32.98
N GLU A 226 8.63 9.61 32.75
CA GLU A 226 9.23 9.64 31.41
C GLU A 226 8.55 8.64 30.48
N TYR A 227 8.18 7.47 31.02
CA TYR A 227 7.53 6.43 30.23
C TYR A 227 6.11 6.79 29.79
N VAL A 228 5.35 7.60 30.54
CA VAL A 228 3.98 8.01 30.14
C VAL A 228 4.01 8.73 28.81
N GLU A 229 4.91 9.70 28.67
CA GLU A 229 5.00 10.47 27.44
C GLU A 229 5.47 9.60 26.27
N PHE A 230 6.46 8.74 26.51
CA PHE A 230 6.89 7.76 25.52
C PHE A 230 5.75 6.84 25.06
N ASP A 231 4.93 6.34 25.98
CA ASP A 231 3.81 5.45 25.69
C ASP A 231 2.68 6.15 24.92
N VAL A 232 2.38 7.42 25.26
CA VAL A 232 1.40 8.24 24.54
C VAL A 232 1.83 8.44 23.08
N TRP A 233 3.07 8.86 22.85
CA TRP A 233 3.59 9.06 21.50
C TRP A 233 3.64 7.75 20.70
N SER A 234 4.04 6.65 21.34
CA SER A 234 4.08 5.31 20.72
C SER A 234 2.67 4.83 20.35
N THR A 235 1.67 5.10 21.19
CA THR A 235 0.26 4.78 20.92
C THR A 235 -0.27 5.58 19.72
N ILE A 236 0.08 6.85 19.61
CA ILE A 236 -0.29 7.70 18.46
C ILE A 236 0.39 7.19 17.18
N GLU A 237 1.69 6.87 17.24
CA GLU A 237 2.47 6.31 16.12
C GLU A 237 1.83 5.02 15.58
N ILE A 238 1.50 4.07 16.46
CA ILE A 238 0.84 2.82 16.09
C ILE A 238 -0.55 3.08 15.50
N ALA A 239 -1.38 3.88 16.15
CA ALA A 239 -2.75 4.14 15.71
C ALA A 239 -2.78 4.81 14.33
N THR A 240 -1.90 5.80 14.11
CA THR A 240 -1.77 6.49 12.82
C THR A 240 -1.19 5.57 11.76
N GLY A 241 -0.25 4.68 12.11
CA GLY A 241 0.26 3.62 11.24
C GLY A 241 -0.81 2.65 10.78
N VAL A 242 -1.68 2.18 11.69
CA VAL A 242 -2.84 1.33 11.36
C VAL A 242 -3.80 2.03 10.41
N VAL A 243 -4.15 3.29 10.70
CA VAL A 243 -5.02 4.09 9.84
C VAL A 243 -4.41 4.22 8.45
N CYS A 244 -3.12 4.59 8.37
CA CYS A 244 -2.37 4.70 7.12
C CYS A 244 -2.41 3.40 6.30
N ALA A 245 -2.19 2.26 6.95
CA ALA A 245 -2.25 0.96 6.29
C ALA A 245 -3.66 0.59 5.81
N CYS A 246 -4.72 1.11 6.44
CA CYS A 246 -6.13 0.88 6.08
C CYS A 246 -6.66 1.82 4.98
N LEU A 247 -5.99 2.96 4.72
CA LEU A 247 -6.40 3.93 3.68
C LEU A 247 -6.63 3.35 2.29
N PRO A 248 -5.85 2.37 1.80
CA PRO A 248 -6.11 1.79 0.48
C PRO A 248 -7.47 1.13 0.34
N SER A 249 -7.90 0.41 1.37
CA SER A 249 -9.22 -0.21 1.41
C SER A 249 -10.31 0.84 1.54
N LEU A 250 -10.05 1.90 2.32
CA LEU A 250 -10.97 3.04 2.46
C LEU A 250 -11.15 3.78 1.12
N ARG A 251 -10.08 3.94 0.33
CA ARG A 251 -10.15 4.50 -1.02
C ARG A 251 -11.04 3.66 -1.94
N LEU A 252 -10.88 2.34 -1.92
CA LEU A 252 -11.71 1.44 -2.74
C LEU A 252 -13.19 1.55 -2.37
N LEU A 253 -13.48 1.67 -1.07
CA LEU A 253 -14.83 1.88 -0.56
C LEU A 253 -15.40 3.24 -1.00
N LEU A 254 -14.65 4.34 -0.84
CA LEU A 254 -15.10 5.69 -1.19
C LEU A 254 -15.45 5.83 -2.68
N VAL A 255 -14.66 5.25 -3.58
CA VAL A 255 -14.93 5.28 -5.03
C VAL A 255 -16.24 4.57 -5.36
N ARG A 256 -16.66 3.58 -4.55
CA ARG A 256 -17.89 2.81 -4.78
C ARG A 256 -19.12 3.43 -4.14
N ILE A 257 -19.01 3.98 -2.93
CA ILE A 257 -20.13 4.65 -2.23
C ILE A 257 -20.47 5.99 -2.92
N PHE A 258 -19.47 6.70 -3.45
CA PHE A 258 -19.67 7.94 -4.18
C PHE A 258 -19.30 7.78 -5.66
N PRO A 259 -20.13 7.10 -6.47
CA PRO A 259 -19.89 6.97 -7.90
C PRO A 259 -19.92 8.34 -8.62
N LYS A 260 -20.50 9.38 -8.01
CA LYS A 260 -20.43 10.76 -8.53
C LYS A 260 -19.07 11.45 -8.33
N LEU A 261 -18.24 10.99 -7.39
CA LEU A 261 -16.81 11.35 -7.32
C LEU A 261 -15.94 10.42 -8.20
N GLY A 262 -16.44 9.20 -8.48
CA GLY A 262 -15.87 8.26 -9.43
C GLY A 262 -16.52 8.37 -10.81
N GLY A 263 -16.37 9.52 -11.49
CA GLY A 263 -17.08 9.85 -12.74
C GLY A 263 -17.31 8.69 -13.73
N SER A 264 -18.53 8.66 -14.27
CA SER A 264 -19.12 7.73 -15.23
C SER A 264 -18.15 7.09 -16.22
N SER A 265 -17.62 5.90 -15.89
CA SER A 265 -17.10 4.96 -16.90
C SER A 265 -17.19 3.48 -16.47
N ALA A 266 -17.65 3.19 -15.26
CA ALA A 266 -17.73 1.81 -14.74
C ALA A 266 -19.01 1.05 -15.14
N ARG A 267 -19.72 1.45 -16.21
CA ARG A 267 -20.97 0.78 -16.62
C ARG A 267 -20.86 -0.10 -17.88
N ASN A 268 -19.77 -0.05 -18.64
CA ASN A 268 -19.65 -0.82 -19.90
C ASN A 268 -18.78 -2.09 -19.81
N TYR A 269 -18.46 -2.59 -18.62
CA TYR A 269 -17.68 -3.84 -18.47
C TYR A 269 -18.51 -5.07 -18.02
N TYR A 270 -19.83 -4.91 -17.90
CA TYR A 270 -20.77 -6.02 -17.67
C TYR A 270 -21.81 -6.03 -18.79
N GLN A 271 -21.33 -6.16 -20.02
CA GLN A 271 -22.18 -6.49 -21.15
C GLN A 271 -22.15 -8.00 -21.33
N HIS A 272 -23.35 -8.57 -21.47
CA HIS A 272 -23.63 -9.81 -22.19
C HIS A 272 -22.78 -11.03 -21.83
N ASP A 273 -23.33 -11.88 -20.97
CA ASP A 273 -23.36 -13.30 -21.34
C ASP A 273 -24.59 -14.00 -20.74
N SER A 274 -25.70 -13.94 -21.46
CA SER A 274 -26.85 -14.82 -21.26
C SER A 274 -27.37 -15.15 -22.64
N GLY A 275 -26.74 -16.14 -23.27
CA GLY A 275 -26.94 -16.48 -24.67
C GLY A 275 -26.71 -17.96 -24.97
N ASN A 276 -27.59 -18.80 -24.42
CA ASN A 276 -28.11 -20.03 -25.04
C ASN A 276 -27.11 -21.12 -25.51
N SER A 277 -26.93 -22.12 -24.66
CA SER A 277 -26.28 -23.40 -24.96
C SER A 277 -27.12 -24.24 -25.94
N ASN A 278 -26.73 -24.28 -27.23
CA ASN A 278 -27.13 -25.35 -28.13
C ASN A 278 -25.91 -26.19 -28.52
N LYS A 279 -25.95 -27.45 -28.13
CA LYS A 279 -24.98 -28.50 -28.43
C LYS A 279 -25.11 -28.91 -29.91
N ALA A 280 -23.99 -28.94 -30.63
CA ALA A 280 -23.82 -29.76 -31.83
C ALA A 280 -22.37 -30.26 -31.87
N GLU A 281 -22.22 -31.57 -32.01
CA GLU A 281 -20.96 -32.33 -32.10
C GLU A 281 -20.33 -32.29 -33.52
N PRO A 282 -19.08 -32.77 -33.70
CA PRO A 282 -18.11 -32.13 -34.58
C PRO A 282 -17.94 -32.78 -35.96
N GLY A 283 -17.63 -31.93 -36.96
CA GLY A 283 -17.07 -32.31 -38.25
C GLY A 283 -15.75 -31.57 -38.50
N CYS A 284 -14.69 -32.34 -38.76
CA CYS A 284 -13.30 -31.94 -38.93
C CYS A 284 -13.07 -30.96 -40.10
N THR A 285 -12.22 -29.92 -39.96
CA THR A 285 -10.90 -29.80 -40.65
C THR A 285 -10.21 -28.43 -40.51
N ARG A 286 -8.91 -28.54 -40.21
CA ARG A 286 -7.75 -27.72 -40.62
C ARG A 286 -7.56 -26.28 -40.10
N SER A 287 -6.38 -26.15 -39.49
CA SER A 287 -5.66 -24.98 -39.02
C SER A 287 -5.33 -23.95 -40.11
N PHE A 288 -5.47 -22.67 -39.80
CA PHE A 288 -4.39 -21.70 -39.99
C PHE A 288 -4.60 -20.45 -39.12
N SER A 289 -3.48 -19.85 -38.73
CA SER A 289 -3.28 -18.73 -37.79
C SER A 289 -3.94 -17.42 -38.22
N GLN A 290 -4.67 -16.77 -37.29
CA GLN A 290 -5.12 -15.37 -37.41
C GLN A 290 -4.09 -14.41 -36.79
N PRO A 291 -3.70 -13.32 -37.47
CA PRO A 291 -3.09 -12.16 -36.83
C PRO A 291 -4.15 -11.23 -36.21
N LEU A 292 -3.70 -10.52 -35.18
CA LEU A 292 -4.45 -9.60 -34.34
C LEU A 292 -4.77 -8.28 -35.09
N GLY A 293 -6.05 -7.94 -35.24
CA GLY A 293 -6.48 -6.64 -35.78
C GLY A 293 -7.99 -6.44 -35.67
N SER A 294 -8.42 -5.43 -34.90
CA SER A 294 -9.83 -5.08 -34.70
C SER A 294 -10.31 -4.19 -35.84
N SER A 295 -10.97 -4.77 -36.85
CA SER A 295 -11.73 -4.02 -37.84
C SER A 295 -13.19 -3.92 -37.43
N SER A 296 -13.67 -2.69 -37.22
CA SER A 296 -15.08 -2.38 -36.99
C SER A 296 -15.84 -2.61 -38.30
N ASP A 297 -16.67 -3.66 -38.36
CA ASP A 297 -17.54 -3.94 -39.49
C ASP A 297 -18.61 -2.85 -39.63
N ALA A 298 -18.45 -1.98 -40.62
CA ALA A 298 -19.52 -1.14 -41.11
C ALA A 298 -20.45 -1.99 -41.99
N ASN A 299 -21.73 -2.05 -41.62
CA ASN A 299 -22.81 -2.73 -42.35
C ASN A 299 -22.70 -2.52 -43.87
N LYS A 300 -22.26 -3.55 -44.60
CA LYS A 300 -22.43 -3.63 -46.04
C LYS A 300 -23.87 -4.04 -46.33
N THR A 301 -24.66 -3.11 -46.84
CA THR A 301 -25.92 -3.43 -47.51
C THR A 301 -25.62 -4.37 -48.68
N SER A 302 -26.23 -5.55 -48.69
CA SER A 302 -26.14 -6.51 -49.79
C SER A 302 -26.83 -5.94 -51.02
N TYR A 303 -26.04 -5.47 -51.99
CA TYR A 303 -26.49 -5.36 -53.38
C TYR A 303 -26.12 -6.66 -54.08
N ASP A 304 -27.14 -7.45 -54.38
CA ASP A 304 -27.07 -8.63 -55.24
C ASP A 304 -26.76 -8.17 -56.67
N ASN A 305 -25.56 -8.50 -57.15
CA ASN A 305 -25.23 -8.42 -58.56
C ASN A 305 -24.63 -9.77 -58.98
N ARG A 306 -25.49 -10.60 -59.57
CA ARG A 306 -25.09 -11.69 -60.46
C ARG A 306 -24.20 -11.13 -61.59
N ILE A 307 -22.93 -11.52 -61.61
CA ILE A 307 -22.05 -11.37 -62.77
C ILE A 307 -21.28 -12.69 -62.97
N ASP A 308 -21.27 -13.15 -64.21
CA ASP A 308 -20.69 -14.42 -64.72
C ASP A 308 -19.15 -14.54 -64.55
N PRO A 309 -18.57 -15.75 -64.60
CA PRO A 309 -17.29 -16.06 -63.92
C PRO A 309 -16.01 -15.83 -64.75
N VAL A 310 -15.99 -14.91 -65.71
CA VAL A 310 -14.77 -14.67 -66.52
C VAL A 310 -14.44 -13.19 -66.61
N GLY A 311 -13.64 -12.72 -65.64
CA GLY A 311 -13.03 -11.39 -65.64
C GLY A 311 -12.03 -11.26 -64.49
N ILE A 312 -10.89 -10.61 -64.74
CA ILE A 312 -9.90 -10.33 -63.70
C ILE A 312 -10.41 -9.16 -62.85
N THR A 313 -10.76 -9.42 -61.59
CA THR A 313 -11.08 -8.39 -60.60
C THR A 313 -9.80 -7.81 -59.99
N ARG A 314 -9.69 -6.48 -59.99
CA ARG A 314 -8.56 -5.74 -59.40
C ARG A 314 -9.08 -4.90 -58.23
N ASP A 315 -8.83 -5.34 -57.01
CA ASP A 315 -9.07 -4.51 -55.83
C ASP A 315 -7.93 -3.48 -55.68
N ARG A 316 -8.29 -2.19 -55.65
CA ARG A 316 -7.38 -1.10 -55.32
C ARG A 316 -7.72 -0.60 -53.91
N THR A 317 -6.71 -0.53 -53.06
CA THR A 317 -6.82 0.05 -51.73
C THR A 317 -6.20 1.44 -51.78
N TYR A 318 -6.91 2.45 -51.27
CA TYR A 318 -6.40 3.80 -51.14
C TYR A 318 -6.18 4.10 -49.66
N GLU A 319 -5.03 4.71 -49.34
CA GLU A 319 -4.75 5.23 -48.01
C GLU A 319 -5.24 6.69 -47.97
N VAL A 320 -6.18 6.98 -47.08
CA VAL A 320 -6.68 8.34 -46.87
C VAL A 320 -6.06 8.86 -45.58
N GLU A 321 -5.06 9.73 -45.74
CA GLU A 321 -4.37 10.34 -44.60
C GLU A 321 -5.17 11.58 -44.14
N PHE A 322 -5.76 11.50 -42.94
CA PHE A 322 -6.48 12.63 -42.36
C PHE A 322 -5.50 13.61 -41.71
N GLY A 323 -5.13 14.66 -42.44
CA GLY A 323 -4.46 15.83 -41.89
C GLY A 323 -5.41 16.60 -40.97
N LYS A 324 -5.08 16.64 -39.67
CA LYS A 324 -5.78 17.49 -38.69
C LYS A 324 -5.50 18.96 -39.02
N ARG A 325 -6.46 19.67 -39.60
CA ARG A 325 -6.49 21.15 -39.62
C ARG A 325 -7.92 21.65 -39.46
N ASP A 326 -8.10 22.48 -38.45
CA ASP A 326 -9.30 23.25 -38.16
C ASP A 326 -9.56 24.26 -39.28
N SER A 327 -10.57 24.03 -40.12
CA SER A 327 -11.28 25.07 -40.91
C SER A 327 -12.35 24.43 -41.82
N ASP A 328 -13.59 24.88 -41.68
CA ASP A 328 -14.81 24.38 -42.33
C ASP A 328 -14.93 24.72 -43.82
N GLU A 329 -14.10 24.15 -44.70
CA GLU A 329 -14.34 24.20 -46.15
C GLU A 329 -14.16 22.81 -46.78
N ARG A 330 -15.24 22.26 -47.36
CA ARG A 330 -15.21 21.02 -48.14
C ARG A 330 -14.96 21.37 -49.60
N GLU A 331 -13.71 21.25 -50.03
CA GLU A 331 -13.35 21.32 -51.45
C GLU A 331 -13.61 19.96 -52.12
N LEU A 332 -14.46 19.96 -53.15
CA LEU A 332 -14.73 18.77 -53.96
C LEU A 332 -13.51 18.49 -54.84
N VAL A 333 -12.79 17.41 -54.57
CA VAL A 333 -11.69 16.94 -55.42
C VAL A 333 -12.26 16.49 -56.77
N TYR A 334 -11.98 17.24 -57.83
CA TYR A 334 -12.23 16.84 -59.21
C TYR A 334 -11.31 15.66 -59.57
N MET A 335 -11.89 14.50 -59.90
CA MET A 335 -11.15 13.38 -60.47
C MET A 335 -10.72 13.73 -61.90
N LYS A 336 -9.41 13.92 -62.11
CA LYS A 336 -8.83 14.30 -63.41
C LYS A 336 -8.16 13.12 -64.16
N ASP A 337 -8.51 11.88 -63.81
CA ASP A 337 -7.83 10.69 -64.34
C ASP A 337 -8.65 9.91 -65.39
N LEU A 338 -9.65 10.54 -66.02
CA LEU A 338 -10.49 9.87 -67.02
C LEU A 338 -10.20 10.22 -68.49
N ASP A 339 -9.25 11.11 -68.77
CA ASP A 339 -9.00 11.57 -70.17
C ASP A 339 -7.60 11.28 -70.73
N HIS A 340 -6.66 10.68 -69.99
CA HIS A 340 -5.27 10.62 -70.47
C HIS A 340 -4.80 9.30 -71.09
N ASP A 341 -5.58 8.22 -71.01
CA ASP A 341 -5.16 6.88 -71.49
C ASP A 341 -5.81 6.40 -72.80
N LEU A 342 -6.70 7.20 -73.42
CA LEU A 342 -7.25 6.90 -74.75
C LEU A 342 -6.51 7.60 -75.91
N ALA A 343 -5.52 8.45 -75.64
CA ALA A 343 -4.86 9.25 -76.67
C ALA A 343 -3.50 8.72 -77.16
N ASN A 344 -2.88 7.74 -76.51
CA ASN A 344 -1.45 7.40 -76.78
C ASN A 344 -1.14 5.93 -77.16
N ALA A 345 -2.11 5.13 -77.61
CA ALA A 345 -1.86 3.71 -77.95
C ALA A 345 -2.22 3.28 -79.39
N LYS A 346 -2.25 4.19 -80.38
CA LYS A 346 -2.31 3.82 -81.81
C LYS A 346 -1.55 4.77 -82.73
N TYR A 347 -0.26 5.00 -82.45
CA TYR A 347 0.72 5.32 -83.49
C TYR A 347 2.09 4.92 -82.96
N ASN A 348 2.55 3.73 -83.33
CA ASN A 348 3.95 3.51 -83.71
C ASN A 348 4.04 2.19 -84.51
N VAL A 349 4.75 2.35 -85.62
CA VAL A 349 5.03 1.45 -86.74
C VAL A 349 5.75 0.18 -86.31
#